data_AF-A0A1B8GFB1-F1
#
_entry.id   AF-A0A1B8GFB1-F1
#
_cell.length_a   1.000
_cell.length_b   1.000
_cell.length_c   1.000
_cell.angle_alpha   90.00
_cell.angle_beta   90.00
_cell.angle_gamma   90.00
#
_symmetry.space_group_name_H-M   'P 1'
#
loop_
_entity.id
_entity.type
_entity.pdbx_description
1 polymer ?
#
loop_
_entity_poly.entity_id
_entity_poly.type
_entity_poly.pdbx_seq_one_letter_code
_entity_poly.pdbx_strand_id
1 'polypeptide(L)'
;MDNSGQRPLSVPGFGGRSLYEELGADDRFADAVSGLEQRPALTAPEMAMLQLMSDLTDKRDWNIDVFNDDIVAKWREETFKAQEDAEVRVALRMRLISGRAWGWCIMELRDKASMFEEDKLIRLFDAGSAVCKSDALVSDCLRLALKDGIAPMLKKSYSDQDQMLVDPSLFPLVFGKTSVLMEGRVGLRDGFKLIGSGRPAPKQLDERMDTSGVELRIKEGDAVVFCTNELDELKRFYWSSNFQLLPCEVEFDKSGTDAHITSYINNLHPLRHKSMYDSIEKLISLAIKPWNECLVRGEKGRWPIRIRTYGLTWEPEYPQSSIIDGLYQGCETNAYKEAMKEAEQFLKLPNRGSNQPTDLPEGWDKHFHTEWHVNAKWKNAYKLHHPEPDMSFSYNDW
;
A
#
# COMPACT_ATOMS: atom_id res chain seq x y z
N MET A 1 27.81 -6.71 -6.00
CA MET A 1 27.55 -6.39 -7.42
C MET A 1 28.51 -5.29 -7.85
N ASP A 2 28.94 -5.29 -9.11
CA ASP A 2 29.82 -4.28 -9.70
C ASP A 2 29.35 -3.98 -11.14
N ASN A 3 28.82 -2.77 -11.33
CA ASN A 3 28.49 -2.18 -12.63
C ASN A 3 29.34 -0.92 -12.89
N SER A 4 30.50 -0.82 -12.25
CA SER A 4 31.32 0.37 -12.28
C SER A 4 32.06 0.58 -13.61
N GLY A 5 32.03 -0.41 -14.52
CA GLY A 5 32.77 -0.41 -15.78
C GLY A 5 34.30 -0.37 -15.65
N GLN A 6 34.84 -0.34 -14.43
CA GLN A 6 36.28 -0.45 -14.15
C GLN A 6 36.73 -1.91 -14.04
N ARG A 7 35.77 -2.82 -13.86
CA ARG A 7 35.96 -4.26 -13.75
C ARG A 7 34.94 -4.97 -14.66
N PRO A 8 35.13 -6.27 -14.92
CA PRO A 8 34.13 -7.06 -15.63
C PRO A 8 32.74 -6.96 -14.97
N LEU A 9 31.70 -6.86 -15.80
CA LEU A 9 30.32 -6.71 -15.37
C LEU A 9 29.90 -7.85 -14.43
N SER A 10 29.48 -7.48 -13.21
CA SER A 10 29.09 -8.43 -12.15
C SER A 10 27.79 -8.00 -11.49
N VAL A 11 26.66 -8.31 -12.14
CA VAL A 11 25.29 -8.06 -11.68
C VAL A 11 24.46 -9.34 -11.90
N PRO A 12 23.26 -9.51 -11.32
CA PRO A 12 22.44 -10.70 -11.54
C PRO A 12 22.30 -11.04 -13.03
N GLY A 13 22.62 -12.29 -13.39
CA GLY A 13 22.69 -12.77 -14.78
C GLY A 13 24.02 -12.54 -15.52
N PHE A 14 25.00 -11.87 -14.90
CA PHE A 14 26.30 -11.56 -15.50
C PHE A 14 27.47 -11.83 -14.53
N GLY A 15 28.66 -12.08 -15.07
CA GLY A 15 29.87 -12.25 -14.25
C GLY A 15 29.82 -13.44 -13.28
N GLY A 16 29.09 -14.49 -13.62
CA GLY A 16 28.93 -15.70 -12.79
C GLY A 16 27.92 -15.56 -11.65
N ARG A 17 27.19 -14.44 -11.55
CA ARG A 17 26.12 -14.24 -10.58
C ARG A 17 24.80 -14.84 -11.08
N SER A 18 24.07 -15.48 -10.17
CA SER A 18 22.74 -16.01 -10.48
C SER A 18 21.78 -14.87 -10.83
N LEU A 19 20.88 -15.10 -11.77
CA LEU A 19 19.77 -14.18 -12.07
C LEU A 19 18.88 -13.96 -10.84
N TYR A 20 18.78 -14.99 -10.00
CA TYR A 20 17.92 -15.02 -8.81
C TYR A 20 18.65 -14.51 -7.55
N GLU A 21 19.86 -13.96 -7.68
CA GLU A 21 20.61 -13.42 -6.55
C GLU A 21 19.99 -12.09 -6.10
N GLU A 22 19.53 -12.06 -4.85
CA GLU A 22 19.02 -10.86 -4.18
C GLU A 22 19.95 -10.46 -3.03
N LEU A 23 19.96 -9.16 -2.71
CA LEU A 23 20.60 -8.68 -1.49
C LEU A 23 19.80 -9.17 -0.26
N GLY A 24 20.50 -9.42 0.85
CA GLY A 24 19.83 -9.71 2.12
C GLY A 24 18.92 -8.56 2.54
N ALA A 25 17.86 -8.84 3.31
CA ALA A 25 16.86 -7.85 3.68
C ALA A 25 17.47 -6.58 4.31
N ASP A 26 18.48 -6.73 5.18
CA ASP A 26 19.18 -5.61 5.82
C ASP A 26 20.02 -4.76 4.86
N ASP A 27 20.32 -5.26 3.66
CA ASP A 27 21.15 -4.58 2.64
C ASP A 27 20.33 -4.02 1.48
N ARG A 28 18.99 -4.10 1.54
CA ARG A 28 18.09 -3.54 0.53
C ARG A 28 16.94 -2.75 1.14
N PHE A 29 16.30 -1.95 0.29
CA PHE A 29 14.99 -1.42 0.61
C PHE A 29 13.93 -2.51 0.46
N ALA A 30 12.93 -2.49 1.32
CA ALA A 30 11.79 -3.38 1.24
C ALA A 30 11.03 -3.16 -0.08
N ASP A 31 10.80 -4.24 -0.81
CA ASP A 31 9.97 -4.28 -2.00
C ASP A 31 8.57 -4.84 -1.70
N ALA A 32 7.65 -4.67 -2.65
CA ALA A 32 6.26 -5.11 -2.54
C ALA A 32 6.08 -6.63 -2.64
N VAL A 33 7.14 -7.38 -2.94
CA VAL A 33 7.08 -8.81 -3.24
C VAL A 33 7.53 -9.65 -2.03
N SER A 34 8.59 -9.21 -1.36
CA SER A 34 9.27 -9.98 -0.31
C SER A 34 9.77 -9.12 0.86
N GLY A 35 9.62 -7.79 0.80
CA GLY A 35 10.29 -6.87 1.71
C GLY A 35 9.56 -6.60 3.02
N LEU A 36 8.37 -5.99 2.96
CA LEU A 36 7.69 -5.51 4.17
C LEU A 36 6.23 -5.94 4.21
N GLU A 37 5.89 -6.69 5.24
CA GLU A 37 4.51 -6.96 5.62
C GLU A 37 4.13 -6.15 6.86
N GLN A 38 3.05 -5.39 6.78
CA GLN A 38 2.51 -4.67 7.92
C GLN A 38 1.96 -5.66 8.96
N ARG A 39 2.74 -5.91 10.02
CA ARG A 39 2.35 -6.76 11.14
C ARG A 39 2.42 -5.99 12.47
N PRO A 40 1.31 -5.89 13.22
CA PRO A 40 -0.04 -6.37 12.92
C PRO A 40 -0.70 -5.60 11.76
N ALA A 41 -1.69 -6.22 11.11
CA ALA A 41 -2.46 -5.59 10.03
C ALA A 41 -3.23 -4.36 10.54
N LEU A 42 -3.37 -3.33 9.70
CA LEU A 42 -4.12 -2.13 10.04
C LEU A 42 -5.62 -2.43 10.16
N THR A 43 -6.24 -1.83 11.16
CA THR A 43 -7.70 -1.95 11.36
C THR A 43 -8.46 -1.13 10.32
N ALA A 44 -9.72 -1.48 10.05
CA ALA A 44 -10.56 -0.68 9.14
C ALA A 44 -10.73 0.79 9.60
N PRO A 45 -10.91 1.09 10.91
CA PRO A 45 -10.88 2.47 11.41
C PRO A 45 -9.54 3.18 11.16
N GLU A 46 -8.41 2.51 11.37
CA GLU A 46 -7.09 3.12 11.12
C GLU A 46 -6.85 3.40 9.64
N MET A 47 -7.25 2.49 8.74
CA MET A 47 -7.22 2.78 7.30
C MET A 47 -8.11 3.98 6.93
N ALA A 48 -9.26 4.13 7.58
CA ALA A 48 -10.12 5.30 7.39
C ALA A 48 -9.42 6.59 7.85
N MET A 49 -8.74 6.57 9.00
CA MET A 49 -7.97 7.70 9.51
C MET A 49 -6.87 8.13 8.53
N LEU A 50 -6.11 7.17 8.00
CA LEU A 50 -5.06 7.44 7.02
C LEU A 50 -5.63 8.05 5.73
N GLN A 51 -6.76 7.52 5.24
CA GLN A 51 -7.44 8.08 4.08
C GLN A 51 -7.97 9.49 4.35
N LEU A 52 -8.61 9.73 5.49
CA LEU A 52 -9.11 11.06 5.87
C LEU A 52 -7.97 12.07 5.89
N MET A 53 -6.83 11.73 6.49
CA MET A 53 -5.67 12.62 6.50
C MET A 53 -5.15 12.89 5.09
N SER A 54 -5.14 11.90 4.21
CA SER A 54 -4.79 12.08 2.79
C SER A 54 -5.75 13.08 2.11
N ASP A 55 -7.05 12.90 2.30
CA ASP A 55 -8.09 13.72 1.67
C ASP A 55 -8.07 15.17 2.19
N LEU A 56 -7.92 15.36 3.49
CA LEU A 56 -7.86 16.71 4.10
C LEU A 56 -6.62 17.47 3.62
N THR A 57 -5.50 16.77 3.45
CA THR A 57 -4.25 17.38 3.00
C THR A 57 -4.22 17.64 1.49
N ASP A 58 -5.26 17.26 0.73
CA ASP A 58 -5.45 17.67 -0.67
C ASP A 58 -6.20 19.00 -0.80
N LYS A 59 -6.79 19.50 0.30
CA LYS A 59 -7.38 20.84 0.33
C LYS A 59 -6.26 21.88 0.24
N ARG A 60 -6.54 23.00 -0.44
CA ARG A 60 -5.62 24.15 -0.47
C ARG A 60 -5.41 24.69 0.93
N ASP A 61 -4.20 25.16 1.20
CA ASP A 61 -3.83 25.81 2.46
C ASP A 61 -4.14 24.96 3.72
N TRP A 62 -4.25 23.63 3.57
CA TRP A 62 -4.61 22.72 4.65
C TRP A 62 -3.71 22.88 5.89
N ASN A 63 -2.42 23.18 5.66
CA ASN A 63 -1.41 23.34 6.70
C ASN A 63 -1.64 24.59 7.55
N ILE A 64 -2.37 25.58 7.05
CA ILE A 64 -2.78 26.77 7.79
C ILE A 64 -4.18 26.54 8.38
N ASP A 65 -5.09 26.05 7.56
CA ASP A 65 -6.50 25.88 7.90
C ASP A 65 -6.75 24.87 9.03
N VAL A 66 -5.85 23.88 9.21
CA VAL A 66 -5.95 22.89 10.30
C VAL A 66 -5.85 23.51 11.71
N PHE A 67 -5.28 24.71 11.83
CA PHE A 67 -5.21 25.46 13.09
C PHE A 67 -6.43 26.36 13.32
N ASN A 68 -7.34 26.50 12.35
CA ASN A 68 -8.56 27.26 12.49
C ASN A 68 -9.73 26.35 12.87
N ASP A 69 -10.17 26.43 14.13
CA ASP A 69 -11.23 25.57 14.65
C ASP A 69 -12.58 25.72 13.92
N ASP A 70 -12.89 26.91 13.38
CA ASP A 70 -14.12 27.11 12.59
C ASP A 70 -14.05 26.37 11.25
N ILE A 71 -12.88 26.31 10.63
CA ILE A 71 -12.66 25.57 9.38
C ILE A 71 -12.67 24.06 9.64
N VAL A 72 -11.97 23.62 10.68
CA VAL A 72 -11.94 22.21 11.11
C VAL A 72 -13.36 21.72 11.46
N ALA A 73 -14.17 22.56 12.11
CA ALA A 73 -15.57 22.23 12.41
C ALA A 73 -16.40 22.01 11.13
N LYS A 74 -16.19 22.84 10.09
CA LYS A 74 -16.85 22.65 8.78
C LYS A 74 -16.39 21.37 8.08
N TRP A 75 -15.08 21.10 8.05
CA TRP A 75 -14.57 19.84 7.49
C TRP A 75 -15.17 18.64 8.22
N ARG A 76 -15.31 18.72 9.55
CA ARG A 76 -15.96 17.67 10.34
C ARG A 76 -17.41 17.47 9.93
N GLU A 77 -18.18 18.54 9.80
CA GLU A 77 -19.58 18.46 9.37
C GLU A 77 -19.69 17.84 7.97
N GLU A 78 -18.86 18.27 7.03
CA GLU A 78 -18.80 17.73 5.66
C GLU A 78 -18.49 16.23 5.65
N THR A 79 -17.44 15.80 6.39
CA THR A 79 -17.03 14.39 6.48
C THR A 79 -18.12 13.52 7.09
N PHE A 80 -18.72 13.95 8.21
CA PHE A 80 -19.76 13.17 8.88
C PHE A 80 -21.03 13.09 8.05
N LYS A 81 -21.41 14.18 7.38
CA LYS A 81 -22.56 14.20 6.45
C LYS A 81 -22.32 13.28 5.25
N ALA A 82 -21.12 13.26 4.67
CA ALA A 82 -20.78 12.36 3.58
C ALA A 82 -20.87 10.88 4.02
N GLN A 83 -20.43 10.57 5.24
CA GLN A 83 -20.58 9.24 5.82
C GLN A 83 -22.03 8.85 6.11
N GLU A 84 -22.97 9.81 6.11
CA GLU A 84 -24.38 9.51 6.30
C GLU A 84 -25.10 9.04 5.03
N ASP A 85 -24.55 9.38 3.86
CA ASP A 85 -25.07 8.99 2.56
C ASP A 85 -25.04 7.46 2.40
N ALA A 86 -26.17 6.87 2.00
CA ALA A 86 -26.33 5.43 1.91
C ALA A 86 -25.38 4.77 0.90
N GLU A 87 -25.10 5.43 -0.23
CA GLU A 87 -24.17 4.93 -1.25
C GLU A 87 -22.73 4.98 -0.74
N VAL A 88 -22.37 6.08 -0.06
CA VAL A 88 -21.06 6.25 0.56
C VAL A 88 -20.85 5.23 1.69
N ARG A 89 -21.85 4.96 2.53
CA ARG A 89 -21.77 3.93 3.59
C ARG A 89 -21.48 2.54 3.02
N VAL A 90 -22.12 2.18 1.90
CA VAL A 90 -21.89 0.90 1.22
C VAL A 90 -20.49 0.86 0.62
N ALA A 91 -20.05 1.94 -0.02
CA ALA A 91 -18.71 2.06 -0.61
C ALA A 91 -17.59 2.00 0.44
N LEU A 92 -17.78 2.63 1.59
CA LEU A 92 -16.76 2.74 2.64
C LEU A 92 -16.48 1.41 3.36
N ARG A 93 -17.33 0.38 3.26
CA ARG A 93 -17.10 -0.98 3.82
C ARG A 93 -16.36 -0.98 5.18
N MET A 94 -16.98 -0.37 6.20
CA MET A 94 -16.43 -0.19 7.58
C MET A 94 -15.32 0.88 7.76
N ARG A 95 -14.99 1.67 6.74
CA ARG A 95 -14.05 2.81 6.83
C ARG A 95 -14.75 4.10 7.27
N LEU A 96 -15.47 4.04 8.38
CA LEU A 96 -16.16 5.20 8.96
C LEU A 96 -15.25 5.89 9.97
N ILE A 97 -15.18 7.22 9.93
CA ILE A 97 -14.51 8.01 10.96
C ILE A 97 -15.45 8.21 12.13
N SER A 98 -14.98 7.85 13.33
CA SER A 98 -15.64 8.16 14.60
C SER A 98 -15.19 9.51 15.16
N GLY A 99 -15.86 10.00 16.21
CA GLY A 99 -15.47 11.23 16.88
C GLY A 99 -14.04 11.19 17.45
N ARG A 100 -13.62 10.06 18.03
CA ARG A 100 -12.26 9.88 18.54
C ARG A 100 -11.23 9.85 17.42
N ALA A 101 -11.52 9.07 16.37
CA ALA A 101 -10.68 8.98 15.19
C ALA A 101 -10.49 10.34 14.50
N TRP A 102 -11.55 11.14 14.40
CA TRP A 102 -11.47 12.52 13.93
C TRP A 102 -10.51 13.37 14.76
N GLY A 103 -10.69 13.38 16.09
CA GLY A 103 -9.84 14.14 16.99
C GLY A 103 -8.36 13.78 16.85
N TRP A 104 -8.07 12.48 16.76
CA TRP A 104 -6.72 11.98 16.52
C TRP A 104 -6.14 12.46 15.19
N CYS A 105 -6.90 12.36 14.09
CA CYS A 105 -6.46 12.83 12.78
C CYS A 105 -6.12 14.32 12.79
N ILE A 106 -6.91 15.15 13.48
CA ILE A 106 -6.63 16.60 13.55
C ILE A 106 -5.37 16.90 14.37
N MET A 107 -5.14 16.19 15.48
CA MET A 107 -3.89 16.32 16.24
C MET A 107 -2.68 15.97 15.37
N GLU A 108 -2.73 14.82 14.69
CA GLU A 108 -1.68 14.37 13.78
C GLU A 108 -1.43 15.34 12.62
N LEU A 109 -2.49 15.88 12.03
CA LEU A 109 -2.37 16.86 10.96
C LEU A 109 -1.77 18.19 11.44
N ARG A 110 -2.03 18.64 12.67
CA ARG A 110 -1.41 19.85 13.24
C ARG A 110 0.10 19.68 13.45
N ASP A 111 0.52 18.51 13.93
CA ASP A 111 1.94 18.18 14.06
C ASP A 111 2.61 18.13 12.68
N LYS A 112 1.98 17.46 11.72
CA LYS A 112 2.44 17.39 10.32
C LYS A 112 2.50 18.76 9.64
N ALA A 113 1.52 19.64 9.89
CA ALA A 113 1.49 20.98 9.33
C ALA A 113 2.68 21.83 9.82
N SER A 114 3.07 21.66 11.08
CA SER A 114 4.24 22.33 11.66
C SER A 114 5.54 21.91 10.96
N MET A 115 5.69 20.62 10.61
CA MET A 115 6.83 20.10 9.85
C MET A 115 6.79 20.52 8.37
N PHE A 116 5.59 20.65 7.79
CA PHE A 116 5.41 21.00 6.37
C PHE A 116 5.98 22.39 6.04
N GLU A 117 5.96 23.34 6.99
CA GLU A 117 6.50 24.68 6.77
C GLU A 117 7.98 24.66 6.40
N GLU A 118 8.77 23.80 7.05
CA GLU A 118 10.19 23.62 6.80
C GLU A 118 10.43 22.71 5.59
N ASP A 119 9.75 21.56 5.57
CA ASP A 119 10.12 20.48 4.65
C ASP A 119 9.47 20.58 3.27
N LYS A 120 8.37 21.33 3.17
CA LYS A 120 7.53 21.46 1.97
C LYS A 120 7.04 20.11 1.42
N LEU A 121 6.99 19.09 2.27
CA LEU A 121 6.44 17.78 1.98
C LEU A 121 5.69 17.27 3.20
N ILE A 122 4.72 16.39 2.98
CA ILE A 122 3.98 15.72 4.05
C ILE A 122 4.04 14.21 3.83
N ARG A 123 4.23 13.48 4.91
CA ARG A 123 4.08 12.02 4.96
C ARG A 123 2.66 11.64 5.31
N LEU A 124 2.14 10.65 4.60
CA LEU A 124 0.83 10.08 4.77
C LEU A 124 0.96 8.56 4.88
N PHE A 125 -0.12 7.93 5.34
CA PHE A 125 -0.17 6.49 5.55
C PHE A 125 0.91 5.98 6.51
N ASP A 126 1.36 6.80 7.47
CA ASP A 126 2.39 6.46 8.45
C ASP A 126 2.00 5.19 9.22
N ALA A 127 2.62 4.07 8.83
CA ALA A 127 2.49 2.75 9.42
C ALA A 127 3.82 2.00 9.23
N GLY A 128 3.81 0.77 8.68
CA GLY A 128 5.03 0.05 8.35
C GLY A 128 5.85 0.77 7.28
N SER A 129 5.15 1.37 6.32
CA SER A 129 5.70 2.25 5.29
C SER A 129 4.94 3.60 5.32
N ALA A 130 5.31 4.53 4.44
CA ALA A 130 4.61 5.79 4.25
C ALA A 130 4.58 6.19 2.77
N VAL A 131 3.76 7.17 2.45
CA VAL A 131 3.74 7.87 1.16
C VAL A 131 4.05 9.33 1.42
N CYS A 132 4.97 9.90 0.64
CA CYS A 132 5.22 11.34 0.68
C CYS A 132 4.49 12.05 -0.45
N LYS A 133 3.89 13.21 -0.17
CA LYS A 133 3.39 14.12 -1.19
C LYS A 133 3.93 15.53 -0.98
N SER A 134 4.05 16.25 -2.09
CA SER A 134 4.43 17.66 -2.11
C SER A 134 3.93 18.32 -3.38
N ASP A 135 3.29 19.47 -3.25
CA ASP A 135 2.93 20.39 -4.32
C ASP A 135 3.93 21.54 -4.46
N ALA A 136 4.92 21.62 -3.56
CA ALA A 136 5.86 22.74 -3.45
C ALA A 136 7.30 22.40 -3.85
N LEU A 137 7.71 21.12 -3.82
CA LEU A 137 9.09 20.72 -4.17
C LEU A 137 9.42 20.99 -5.65
N VAL A 138 8.45 20.82 -6.55
CA VAL A 138 8.65 21.05 -7.99
C VAL A 138 8.29 22.49 -8.33
N SER A 139 9.30 23.33 -8.55
CA SER A 139 9.08 24.72 -8.98
C SER A 139 8.29 24.84 -10.29
N ASP A 140 7.58 25.95 -10.47
CA ASP A 140 6.86 26.26 -11.71
C ASP A 140 7.76 26.26 -12.94
N CYS A 141 9.00 26.76 -12.80
CA CYS A 141 9.99 26.74 -13.87
C CYS A 141 10.35 25.31 -14.30
N LEU A 142 10.56 24.40 -13.35
CA LEU A 142 10.85 22.99 -13.64
C LEU A 142 9.64 22.30 -14.27
N ARG A 143 8.44 22.58 -13.76
CA ARG A 143 7.17 22.06 -14.30
C ARG A 143 6.97 22.49 -15.76
N LEU A 144 7.23 23.76 -16.09
CA LEU A 144 7.14 24.27 -17.46
C LEU A 144 8.21 23.65 -18.36
N ALA A 145 9.45 23.54 -17.88
CA ALA A 145 10.54 22.89 -18.63
C ALA A 145 10.23 21.43 -18.97
N LEU A 146 9.62 20.68 -18.04
CA LEU A 146 9.14 19.32 -18.28
C LEU A 146 8.05 19.28 -19.35
N LYS A 147 7.05 20.17 -19.27
CA LYS A 147 5.98 20.26 -20.27
C LYS A 147 6.53 20.56 -21.67
N ASP A 148 7.46 21.51 -21.77
CA ASP A 148 8.09 21.87 -23.03
C ASP A 148 8.96 20.75 -23.60
N GLY A 149 9.67 20.00 -22.74
CA GLY A 149 10.46 18.84 -23.13
C GLY A 149 9.62 17.64 -23.59
N ILE A 150 8.42 17.47 -23.03
CA ILE A 150 7.45 16.41 -23.41
C ILE A 150 6.72 16.74 -24.71
N ALA A 151 6.44 18.03 -24.99
CA ALA A 151 5.62 18.44 -26.14
C ALA A 151 6.08 17.87 -27.51
N PRO A 152 7.38 17.75 -27.83
CA PRO A 152 7.86 17.09 -29.05
C PRO A 152 7.62 15.57 -29.09
N MET A 153 7.50 14.92 -27.93
CA MET A 153 7.29 13.47 -27.83
C MET A 153 5.83 13.10 -28.12
N LEU A 154 4.89 13.95 -27.70
CA LEU A 154 3.44 13.79 -27.96
C LEU A 154 3.07 13.88 -29.45
N LYS A 155 3.91 14.52 -30.28
CA LYS A 155 3.63 14.73 -31.72
C LYS A 155 3.86 13.49 -32.59
N LYS A 156 4.43 12.41 -32.05
CA LYS A 156 4.86 11.22 -32.82
C LYS A 156 3.82 10.07 -32.88
N SER A 157 2.53 10.38 -32.71
CA SER A 157 1.47 9.38 -32.49
C SER A 157 1.37 8.27 -33.54
N TYR A 158 1.64 7.03 -33.10
CA TYR A 158 0.85 5.86 -33.44
C TYR A 158 -0.31 5.74 -32.42
N SER A 159 -1.44 5.24 -32.90
CA SER A 159 -2.82 5.52 -32.47
C SER A 159 -3.34 4.80 -31.20
N ASP A 160 -2.61 4.74 -30.10
CA ASP A 160 -3.14 4.11 -28.87
C ASP A 160 -3.23 5.06 -27.66
N GLN A 161 -4.33 4.92 -26.92
CA GLN A 161 -4.77 5.79 -25.82
C GLN A 161 -3.95 5.64 -24.53
N ASP A 162 -2.99 4.71 -24.47
CA ASP A 162 -2.12 4.44 -23.31
C ASP A 162 -0.65 4.77 -23.63
N GLN A 163 -0.37 6.00 -24.05
CA GLN A 163 0.96 6.36 -24.54
C GLN A 163 1.97 6.56 -23.39
N MET A 164 2.75 5.52 -23.06
CA MET A 164 3.94 5.67 -22.21
C MET A 164 5.01 6.49 -22.93
N LEU A 165 5.22 7.74 -22.49
CA LEU A 165 6.21 8.65 -23.07
C LEU A 165 7.65 8.13 -22.96
N VAL A 166 7.96 7.53 -21.81
CA VAL A 166 9.19 6.81 -21.54
C VAL A 166 8.75 5.42 -21.10
N ASP A 167 9.06 4.43 -21.93
CA ASP A 167 8.70 3.04 -21.70
C ASP A 167 9.98 2.25 -21.34
N PRO A 168 10.17 1.86 -20.06
CA PRO A 168 11.33 1.10 -19.64
C PRO A 168 11.38 -0.30 -20.27
N SER A 169 10.25 -0.80 -20.81
CA SER A 169 10.10 -2.12 -21.40
C SER A 169 10.28 -2.18 -22.93
N LEU A 170 10.33 -1.04 -23.62
CA LEU A 170 10.33 -1.01 -25.09
C LEU A 170 11.54 -1.71 -25.72
N PHE A 171 12.72 -1.52 -25.13
CA PHE A 171 13.96 -2.18 -25.56
C PHE A 171 14.55 -2.97 -24.39
N PRO A 172 13.97 -4.13 -24.04
CA PRO A 172 14.49 -4.94 -22.96
C PRO A 172 15.77 -5.65 -23.43
N LEU A 173 16.61 -6.02 -22.49
CA LEU A 173 17.68 -6.98 -22.74
C LEU A 173 17.05 -8.34 -23.05
N VAL A 174 17.48 -8.97 -24.15
CA VAL A 174 17.11 -10.34 -24.51
C VAL A 174 18.33 -11.22 -24.37
N PHE A 175 18.31 -12.14 -23.41
CA PHE A 175 19.43 -13.02 -23.15
C PHE A 175 19.77 -13.88 -24.38
N GLY A 176 21.06 -14.01 -24.69
CA GLY A 176 21.55 -14.68 -25.89
C GLY A 176 21.46 -13.87 -27.20
N LYS A 177 20.87 -12.67 -27.19
CA LYS A 177 20.71 -11.83 -28.40
C LYS A 177 21.26 -10.41 -28.22
N THR A 178 20.83 -9.71 -27.17
CA THR A 178 21.24 -8.32 -26.94
C THR A 178 22.74 -8.25 -26.69
N SER A 179 23.44 -7.37 -27.41
CA SER A 179 24.87 -7.17 -27.22
C SER A 179 25.14 -6.30 -25.99
N VAL A 180 26.02 -6.76 -25.11
CA VAL A 180 26.44 -6.09 -23.87
C VAL A 180 27.94 -5.85 -23.86
N LEU A 181 28.37 -4.83 -23.14
CA LEU A 181 29.78 -4.63 -22.83
C LEU A 181 30.12 -5.43 -21.57
N MET A 182 31.04 -6.40 -21.71
CA MET A 182 31.49 -7.20 -20.57
C MET A 182 32.46 -6.42 -19.67
N GLU A 183 33.10 -5.38 -20.21
CA GLU A 183 33.97 -4.43 -19.52
C GLU A 183 33.66 -3.01 -20.05
N GLY A 184 33.75 -1.99 -19.19
CA GLY A 184 33.41 -0.60 -19.53
C GLY A 184 31.96 -0.20 -19.20
N ARG A 185 31.54 0.99 -19.64
CA ARG A 185 30.17 1.49 -19.50
C ARG A 185 29.65 2.12 -20.80
N VAL A 186 28.33 2.12 -20.97
CA VAL A 186 27.65 2.89 -22.01
C VAL A 186 27.41 4.31 -21.49
N GLY A 187 28.28 5.24 -21.86
CA GLY A 187 28.13 6.65 -21.47
C GLY A 187 27.01 7.37 -22.24
N LEU A 188 26.43 8.39 -21.61
CA LEU A 188 25.31 9.18 -22.13
C LEU A 188 25.53 9.76 -23.55
N ARG A 189 26.71 10.36 -23.82
CA ARG A 189 26.99 11.05 -25.10
C ARG A 189 27.78 10.20 -26.08
N ASP A 190 28.75 9.43 -25.57
CA ASP A 190 29.68 8.66 -26.39
C ASP A 190 29.24 7.21 -26.59
N GLY A 191 28.14 6.77 -25.98
CA GLY A 191 27.63 5.40 -26.11
C GLY A 191 27.39 4.94 -27.54
N PHE A 192 27.05 5.87 -28.46
CA PHE A 192 26.88 5.57 -29.88
C PHE A 192 28.17 5.08 -30.56
N LYS A 193 29.35 5.46 -30.04
CA LYS A 193 30.65 4.98 -30.57
C LYS A 193 30.90 3.51 -30.24
N LEU A 194 30.15 2.95 -29.29
CA LEU A 194 30.30 1.57 -28.82
C LEU A 194 29.37 0.59 -29.58
N ILE A 195 28.57 1.08 -30.53
CA ILE A 195 27.71 0.23 -31.36
C ILE A 195 28.58 -0.82 -32.07
N GLY A 196 28.20 -2.10 -31.92
CA GLY A 196 28.91 -3.24 -32.50
C GLY A 196 30.14 -3.73 -31.71
N SER A 197 30.51 -3.07 -30.61
CA SER A 197 31.66 -3.49 -29.77
C SER A 197 31.29 -4.52 -28.68
N GLY A 198 30.01 -4.74 -28.44
CA GLY A 198 29.52 -5.69 -27.44
C GLY A 198 29.54 -7.15 -27.88
N ARG A 199 29.25 -8.04 -26.94
CA ARG A 199 29.01 -9.48 -27.17
C ARG A 199 27.60 -9.85 -26.75
N PRO A 200 26.97 -10.87 -27.35
CA PRO A 200 25.64 -11.31 -26.90
C PRO A 200 25.63 -11.63 -25.41
N ALA A 201 24.63 -11.13 -24.68
CA ALA A 201 24.41 -11.44 -23.28
C ALA A 201 24.34 -12.98 -23.10
N PRO A 202 24.92 -13.53 -22.01
CA PRO A 202 24.85 -14.96 -21.76
C PRO A 202 23.39 -15.40 -21.62
N LYS A 203 23.07 -16.60 -22.14
CA LYS A 203 21.77 -17.22 -21.88
C LYS A 203 21.67 -17.54 -20.39
N GLN A 204 20.52 -17.25 -19.79
CA GLN A 204 20.24 -17.65 -18.41
C GLN A 204 19.59 -19.03 -18.40
N LEU A 205 19.91 -19.82 -17.38
CA LEU A 205 19.19 -21.04 -17.10
C LEU A 205 17.84 -20.67 -16.49
N ASP A 206 16.77 -21.27 -17.00
CA ASP A 206 15.47 -21.20 -16.34
C ASP A 206 15.44 -22.24 -15.22
N GLU A 207 15.54 -21.77 -13.99
CA GLU A 207 15.58 -22.65 -12.81
C GLU A 207 14.18 -22.86 -12.20
N ARG A 208 13.10 -22.41 -12.86
CA ARG A 208 11.72 -22.63 -12.37
C ARG A 208 11.38 -24.12 -12.39
N MET A 209 10.95 -24.64 -11.24
CA MET A 209 10.45 -26.00 -11.06
C MET A 209 8.92 -26.03 -11.11
N ASP A 210 8.32 -27.18 -11.43
CA ASP A 210 6.86 -27.37 -11.58
C ASP A 210 6.16 -26.23 -12.34
N THR A 211 6.69 -25.89 -13.51
CA THR A 211 6.16 -24.80 -14.33
C THR A 211 4.70 -25.03 -14.72
N SER A 212 4.27 -26.28 -14.91
CA SER A 212 2.91 -26.57 -15.38
C SER A 212 1.82 -26.22 -14.37
N GLY A 213 1.98 -26.62 -13.10
CA GLY A 213 0.97 -26.41 -12.07
C GLY A 213 0.87 -24.96 -11.62
N VAL A 214 2.02 -24.34 -11.34
CA VAL A 214 2.10 -22.93 -10.93
C VAL A 214 1.63 -22.00 -12.05
N GLU A 215 2.08 -22.22 -13.29
CA GLU A 215 1.68 -21.40 -14.44
C GLU A 215 0.18 -21.51 -14.73
N LEU A 216 -0.42 -22.70 -14.58
CA LEU A 216 -1.87 -22.89 -14.73
C LEU A 216 -2.61 -22.01 -13.73
N ARG A 217 -2.25 -22.07 -12.45
CA ARG A 217 -2.88 -21.29 -11.39
C ARG A 217 -2.70 -19.78 -11.59
N ILE A 218 -1.51 -19.34 -12.02
CA ILE A 218 -1.27 -17.94 -12.39
C ILE A 218 -2.20 -17.52 -13.54
N LYS A 219 -2.34 -18.35 -14.58
CA LYS A 219 -3.23 -18.07 -15.72
C LYS A 219 -4.71 -18.06 -15.34
N GLU A 220 -5.10 -18.86 -14.36
CA GLU A 220 -6.45 -18.89 -13.79
C GLU A 220 -6.70 -17.69 -12.84
N GLY A 221 -5.68 -16.88 -12.56
CA GLY A 221 -5.79 -15.72 -11.68
C GLY A 221 -5.90 -16.08 -10.20
N ASP A 222 -5.40 -17.26 -9.81
CA ASP A 222 -5.40 -17.68 -8.40
C ASP A 222 -4.41 -16.85 -7.59
N ALA A 223 -4.94 -15.87 -6.85
CA ALA A 223 -4.15 -14.97 -6.01
C ALA A 223 -3.39 -15.70 -4.88
N VAL A 224 -3.79 -16.93 -4.52
CA VAL A 224 -3.20 -17.69 -3.42
C VAL A 224 -1.89 -18.37 -3.84
N VAL A 225 -1.53 -18.34 -5.13
CA VAL A 225 -0.28 -18.94 -5.65
C VAL A 225 0.93 -18.43 -4.88
N PHE A 226 1.01 -17.14 -4.59
CA PHE A 226 2.16 -16.52 -3.93
C PHE A 226 2.03 -16.41 -2.41
N CYS A 227 0.96 -16.99 -1.82
CA CYS A 227 0.68 -16.92 -0.39
C CYS A 227 1.08 -18.20 0.37
N THR A 228 1.73 -19.17 -0.27
CA THR A 228 2.12 -20.45 0.36
C THR A 228 3.49 -20.36 1.03
N ASN A 229 3.74 -21.22 2.01
CA ASN A 229 5.00 -21.31 2.75
C ASN A 229 6.17 -21.87 1.89
N GLU A 230 5.96 -22.14 0.61
CA GLU A 230 6.97 -22.62 -0.37
C GLU A 230 7.58 -21.44 -1.15
N LEU A 231 7.86 -20.34 -0.44
CA LEU A 231 8.30 -19.07 -1.02
C LEU A 231 9.57 -19.19 -1.89
N ASP A 232 10.48 -20.11 -1.58
CA ASP A 232 11.76 -20.18 -2.29
C ASP A 232 11.66 -20.74 -3.72
N GLU A 233 10.71 -21.64 -4.00
CA GLU A 233 10.49 -22.13 -5.36
C GLU A 233 9.68 -21.13 -6.20
N LEU A 234 8.73 -20.43 -5.58
CA LEU A 234 7.89 -19.42 -6.23
C LEU A 234 8.63 -18.11 -6.53
N LYS A 235 9.65 -17.74 -5.74
CA LYS A 235 10.51 -16.57 -6.00
C LYS A 235 11.11 -16.56 -7.40
N ARG A 236 11.35 -17.74 -7.97
CA ARG A 236 11.93 -17.89 -9.31
C ARG A 236 10.98 -17.40 -10.41
N PHE A 237 9.67 -17.32 -10.14
CA PHE A 237 8.68 -16.80 -11.08
C PHE A 237 8.65 -15.27 -11.13
N TYR A 238 9.33 -14.56 -10.23
CA TYR A 238 9.47 -13.10 -10.28
C TYR A 238 10.45 -12.64 -11.37
N TRP A 239 11.31 -13.54 -11.83
CA TRP A 239 12.41 -13.22 -12.74
C TRP A 239 12.23 -13.94 -14.08
N SER A 240 12.57 -13.26 -15.18
CA SER A 240 12.56 -13.85 -16.51
C SER A 240 13.96 -14.28 -16.93
N SER A 241 14.13 -15.56 -17.24
CA SER A 241 15.38 -16.08 -17.84
C SER A 241 15.59 -15.64 -19.30
N ASN A 242 14.59 -14.96 -19.90
CA ASN A 242 14.61 -14.53 -21.30
C ASN A 242 14.84 -13.02 -21.46
N PHE A 243 14.30 -12.22 -20.53
CA PHE A 243 14.24 -10.77 -20.66
C PHE A 243 14.64 -10.05 -19.36
N GLN A 244 15.27 -8.90 -19.49
CA GLN A 244 15.57 -8.03 -18.35
C GLN A 244 15.36 -6.55 -18.75
N LEU A 245 14.69 -5.78 -17.89
CA LEU A 245 14.58 -4.33 -18.05
C LEU A 245 15.94 -3.68 -17.80
N LEU A 246 16.30 -2.70 -18.63
CA LEU A 246 17.59 -2.02 -18.55
C LEU A 246 17.50 -0.77 -17.67
N PRO A 247 18.39 -0.61 -16.68
CA PRO A 247 18.40 0.56 -15.82
C PRO A 247 18.93 1.79 -16.56
N CYS A 248 18.67 2.96 -15.97
CA CYS A 248 19.43 4.18 -16.22
C CYS A 248 20.39 4.39 -15.04
N GLU A 249 21.67 4.59 -15.33
CA GLU A 249 22.70 4.87 -14.33
C GLU A 249 22.62 6.33 -13.87
N VAL A 250 22.64 6.51 -12.56
CA VAL A 250 22.58 7.82 -11.90
C VAL A 250 23.73 7.90 -10.90
N GLU A 251 24.43 9.03 -10.88
CA GLU A 251 25.48 9.32 -9.91
C GLU A 251 25.12 10.59 -9.13
N PHE A 252 25.50 10.63 -7.85
CA PHE A 252 25.33 11.82 -7.02
C PHE A 252 26.62 12.64 -6.99
N ASP A 253 26.48 13.95 -6.84
CA ASP A 253 27.61 14.80 -6.50
C ASP A 253 28.21 14.40 -5.14
N LYS A 254 29.53 14.57 -4.99
CA LYS A 254 30.31 14.01 -3.87
C LYS A 254 29.82 14.37 -2.46
N SER A 255 29.04 15.43 -2.32
CA SER A 255 28.59 15.96 -1.03
C SER A 255 27.11 16.39 -1.02
N GLY A 256 26.31 15.98 -2.00
CA GLY A 256 24.94 16.47 -2.16
C GLY A 256 23.94 15.43 -2.64
N THR A 257 22.69 15.87 -2.79
CA THR A 257 21.60 15.09 -3.37
C THR A 257 21.40 15.36 -4.85
N ASP A 258 22.24 16.23 -5.44
CA ASP A 258 22.22 16.53 -6.86
C ASP A 258 22.63 15.28 -7.64
N ALA A 259 21.72 14.85 -8.51
CA ALA A 259 21.80 13.61 -9.27
C ALA A 259 22.08 13.91 -10.74
N HIS A 260 22.99 13.13 -11.33
CA HIS A 260 23.39 13.23 -12.74
C HIS A 260 23.16 11.89 -13.43
N ILE A 261 22.53 11.91 -14.59
CA ILE A 261 22.33 10.72 -15.40
C ILE A 261 23.58 10.49 -16.25
N THR A 262 24.20 9.31 -16.07
CA THR A 262 25.48 8.99 -16.72
C THR A 262 25.34 8.03 -17.90
N SER A 263 24.19 7.38 -18.05
CA SER A 263 23.84 6.49 -19.16
C SER A 263 22.61 6.97 -19.95
N TYR A 264 22.21 6.19 -20.95
CA TYR A 264 20.92 6.39 -21.62
C TYR A 264 19.74 6.09 -20.67
N ILE A 265 18.61 6.73 -20.94
CA ILE A 265 17.26 6.33 -20.49
C ILE A 265 16.62 5.54 -21.64
N ASN A 266 15.99 4.40 -21.32
CA ASN A 266 15.35 3.56 -22.33
C ASN A 266 14.31 4.36 -23.15
N ASN A 267 14.32 4.19 -24.48
CA ASN A 267 13.47 4.91 -25.43
C ASN A 267 13.60 6.46 -25.43
N LEU A 268 14.57 7.07 -24.71
CA LEU A 268 14.74 8.53 -24.68
C LEU A 268 16.11 8.95 -25.23
N HIS A 269 16.14 9.50 -26.45
CA HIS A 269 17.40 9.84 -27.11
C HIS A 269 18.13 11.02 -26.41
N PRO A 270 19.37 10.83 -25.90
CA PRO A 270 20.04 11.80 -25.03
C PRO A 270 20.40 13.13 -25.69
N LEU A 271 20.79 13.13 -26.97
CA LEU A 271 21.09 14.38 -27.69
C LEU A 271 19.84 15.15 -28.13
N ARG A 272 18.77 14.44 -28.54
CA ARG A 272 17.54 15.07 -29.05
C ARG A 272 16.65 15.58 -27.92
N HIS A 273 16.69 14.92 -26.77
CA HIS A 273 15.87 15.24 -25.61
C HIS A 273 16.72 15.71 -24.43
N LYS A 274 17.79 16.46 -24.69
CA LYS A 274 18.73 16.92 -23.66
C LYS A 274 18.02 17.63 -22.49
N SER A 275 17.10 18.55 -22.78
CA SER A 275 16.35 19.27 -21.75
C SER A 275 15.48 18.36 -20.86
N MET A 276 15.05 17.20 -21.39
CA MET A 276 14.34 16.19 -20.59
C MET A 276 15.28 15.50 -19.61
N TYR A 277 16.50 15.13 -20.04
CA TYR A 277 17.51 14.59 -19.12
C TYR A 277 17.80 15.58 -17.99
N ASP A 278 18.09 16.84 -18.32
CA ASP A 278 18.35 17.91 -17.32
C ASP A 278 17.16 18.09 -16.34
N SER A 279 15.92 17.86 -16.80
CA SER A 279 14.73 17.97 -15.97
C SER A 279 14.51 16.74 -15.09
N ILE A 280 14.79 15.54 -15.61
CA ILE A 280 14.71 14.27 -14.87
C ILE A 280 15.76 14.21 -13.77
N GLU A 281 17.00 14.66 -14.04
CA GLU A 281 18.05 14.82 -13.03
C GLU A 281 17.59 15.64 -11.82
N LYS A 282 16.97 16.80 -12.07
CA LYS A 282 16.40 17.65 -11.03
C LYS A 282 15.26 16.98 -10.28
N LEU A 283 14.38 16.26 -10.97
CA LEU A 283 13.30 15.51 -10.32
C LEU A 283 13.84 14.40 -9.42
N ILE A 284 14.84 13.64 -9.87
CA ILE A 284 15.50 12.62 -9.04
C ILE A 284 16.12 13.27 -7.81
N SER A 285 16.84 14.39 -7.99
CA SER A 285 17.46 15.14 -6.90
C SER A 285 16.44 15.60 -5.85
N LEU A 286 15.28 16.12 -6.30
CA LEU A 286 14.18 16.53 -5.43
C LEU A 286 13.48 15.34 -4.75
N ALA A 287 13.49 14.16 -5.35
CA ALA A 287 12.87 12.95 -4.82
C ALA A 287 13.69 12.28 -3.70
N ILE A 288 14.98 12.59 -3.56
CA ILE A 288 15.85 11.96 -2.55
C ILE A 288 15.32 12.17 -1.13
N LYS A 289 14.92 13.39 -0.76
CA LYS A 289 14.37 13.66 0.57
C LYS A 289 13.06 12.90 0.82
N PRO A 290 12.03 12.98 -0.06
CA PRO A 290 10.86 12.11 0.03
C PRO A 290 11.17 10.62 0.13
N TRP A 291 12.12 10.10 -0.65
CA TRP A 291 12.53 8.69 -0.59
C TRP A 291 13.15 8.33 0.76
N ASN A 292 13.98 9.19 1.35
CA ASN A 292 14.54 8.96 2.69
C ASN A 292 13.45 8.90 3.76
N GLU A 293 12.36 9.64 3.56
CA GLU A 293 11.19 9.62 4.44
C GLU A 293 10.35 8.36 4.27
N CYS A 294 10.18 7.79 3.07
CA CYS A 294 9.27 6.65 2.87
C CYS A 294 9.91 5.27 2.67
N LEU A 295 11.14 5.18 2.14
CA LEU A 295 11.75 3.88 1.83
C LEU A 295 12.21 3.16 3.10
N VAL A 296 11.72 1.94 3.31
CA VAL A 296 12.09 1.13 4.49
C VAL A 296 13.29 0.26 4.15
N ARG A 297 14.35 0.28 4.96
CA ARG A 297 15.48 -0.64 4.84
C ARG A 297 15.29 -1.81 5.82
N GLY A 298 15.43 -3.04 5.34
CA GLY A 298 15.07 -4.22 6.12
C GLY A 298 13.55 -4.42 6.26
N GLU A 299 13.15 -5.21 7.25
CA GLU A 299 11.76 -5.68 7.43
C GLU A 299 11.00 -4.96 8.55
N LYS A 300 11.65 -3.98 9.21
CA LYS A 300 11.06 -3.28 10.35
C LYS A 300 10.24 -2.09 9.87
N GLY A 301 8.96 -2.10 10.20
CA GLY A 301 8.08 -0.96 10.01
C GLY A 301 8.63 0.29 10.70
N ARG A 302 8.41 1.46 10.08
CA ARG A 302 8.96 2.73 10.57
C ARG A 302 8.12 3.38 11.67
N TRP A 303 6.79 3.20 11.67
CA TRP A 303 5.89 3.86 12.63
C TRP A 303 4.95 2.89 13.35
N PRO A 304 4.58 3.19 14.62
CA PRO A 304 3.62 2.40 15.37
C PRO A 304 2.20 2.60 14.82
N ILE A 305 1.41 1.54 14.88
CA ILE A 305 -0.05 1.60 14.63
C ILE A 305 -0.75 2.48 15.67
N ARG A 306 -1.81 3.17 15.25
CA ARG A 306 -2.64 4.05 16.10
C ARG A 306 -3.66 3.28 16.93
N ILE A 307 -4.04 2.07 16.47
CA ILE A 307 -5.11 1.28 17.08
C ILE A 307 -4.63 -0.15 17.34
N ARG A 308 -4.38 -0.48 18.61
CA ARG A 308 -4.14 -1.86 19.04
C ARG A 308 -5.46 -2.60 19.25
N THR A 309 -5.48 -3.88 18.88
CA THR A 309 -6.64 -4.75 19.04
C THR A 309 -6.33 -5.85 20.05
N TYR A 310 -7.32 -6.13 20.91
CA TYR A 310 -7.23 -7.18 21.95
C TYR A 310 -8.34 -8.24 21.80
N GLY A 311 -9.03 -8.23 20.67
CA GLY A 311 -10.24 -9.01 20.42
C GLY A 311 -11.37 -8.14 19.88
N LEU A 312 -12.46 -8.78 19.47
CA LEU A 312 -13.70 -8.11 19.04
C LEU A 312 -14.75 -8.25 20.12
N THR A 313 -15.42 -7.15 20.44
CA THR A 313 -16.55 -7.11 21.39
C THR A 313 -17.82 -6.68 20.67
N TRP A 314 -18.96 -7.17 21.13
CA TRP A 314 -20.26 -6.95 20.48
C TRP A 314 -21.30 -6.60 21.52
N GLU A 315 -22.30 -5.81 21.12
CA GLU A 315 -23.45 -5.49 21.98
C GLU A 315 -24.76 -5.73 21.23
N PRO A 316 -25.69 -6.55 21.79
CA PRO A 316 -25.50 -7.37 22.97
C PRO A 316 -24.43 -8.47 22.76
N GLU A 317 -23.80 -8.93 23.84
CA GLU A 317 -22.94 -10.10 23.79
C GLU A 317 -23.72 -11.34 23.33
N TYR A 318 -23.02 -12.29 22.73
CA TYR A 318 -23.64 -13.55 22.36
C TYR A 318 -23.93 -14.35 23.64
N PRO A 319 -25.19 -14.75 23.90
CA PRO A 319 -25.59 -15.30 25.19
C PRO A 319 -25.25 -16.79 25.31
N GLN A 320 -23.96 -17.14 25.13
CA GLN A 320 -23.48 -18.52 25.19
C GLN A 320 -23.74 -19.15 26.56
N SER A 321 -23.21 -18.54 27.62
CA SER A 321 -23.27 -19.10 28.97
C SER A 321 -24.66 -19.01 29.60
N SER A 322 -25.42 -17.98 29.25
CA SER A 322 -26.68 -17.67 29.93
C SER A 322 -27.89 -18.31 29.26
N ILE A 323 -27.86 -18.47 27.92
CA ILE A 323 -28.94 -19.12 27.16
C ILE A 323 -28.47 -20.46 26.59
N ILE A 324 -27.45 -20.45 25.72
CA ILE A 324 -27.09 -21.64 24.92
C ILE A 324 -26.72 -22.84 25.80
N ASP A 325 -25.82 -22.66 26.76
CA ASP A 325 -25.37 -23.73 27.65
C ASP A 325 -26.50 -24.26 28.54
N GLY A 326 -27.47 -23.40 28.89
CA GLY A 326 -28.66 -23.77 29.65
C GLY A 326 -29.69 -24.55 28.83
N LEU A 327 -29.82 -24.27 27.52
CA LEU A 327 -30.68 -25.02 26.60
C LEU A 327 -30.21 -26.47 26.40
N TYR A 328 -28.91 -26.73 26.55
CA TYR A 328 -28.34 -28.08 26.50
C TYR A 328 -28.50 -28.89 27.80
N GLN A 329 -29.03 -28.29 28.86
CA GLN A 329 -29.39 -29.00 30.09
C GLN A 329 -30.74 -29.70 29.95
N GLY A 330 -31.06 -30.64 30.85
CA GLY A 330 -32.37 -31.30 30.84
C GLY A 330 -33.52 -30.31 31.08
N CYS A 331 -34.64 -30.46 30.36
CA CYS A 331 -35.77 -29.53 30.38
C CYS A 331 -36.39 -29.27 31.76
N GLU A 332 -36.24 -30.22 32.70
CA GLU A 332 -36.74 -30.09 34.06
C GLU A 332 -35.82 -29.27 34.98
N THR A 333 -34.58 -29.03 34.56
CA THR A 333 -33.59 -28.31 35.35
C THR A 333 -33.93 -26.82 35.48
N ASN A 334 -33.53 -26.22 36.60
CA ASN A 334 -33.67 -24.77 36.79
C ASN A 334 -32.88 -23.99 35.74
N ALA A 335 -31.70 -24.50 35.35
CA ALA A 335 -30.86 -23.90 34.30
C ALA A 335 -31.59 -23.79 32.95
N TYR A 336 -32.31 -24.83 32.52
CA TYR A 336 -33.11 -24.77 31.30
C TYR A 336 -34.26 -23.75 31.42
N LYS A 337 -34.97 -23.73 32.56
CA LYS A 337 -36.09 -22.81 32.79
C LYS A 337 -35.62 -21.34 32.81
N GLU A 338 -34.45 -21.06 33.38
CA GLU A 338 -33.82 -19.74 33.37
C GLU A 338 -33.38 -19.35 31.96
N ALA A 339 -32.72 -20.25 31.23
CA ALA A 339 -32.31 -20.02 29.84
C ALA A 339 -33.50 -19.72 28.91
N MET A 340 -34.64 -20.40 29.08
CA MET A 340 -35.86 -20.11 28.30
C MET A 340 -36.42 -18.71 28.59
N LYS A 341 -36.36 -18.26 29.85
CA LYS A 341 -36.81 -16.92 30.24
C LYS A 341 -35.88 -15.83 29.69
N GLU A 342 -34.57 -16.06 29.73
CA GLU A 342 -33.58 -15.16 29.12
C GLU A 342 -33.69 -15.14 27.61
N ALA A 343 -33.93 -16.28 26.96
CA ALA A 343 -34.20 -16.35 25.52
C ALA A 343 -35.41 -15.51 25.13
N GLU A 344 -36.50 -15.55 25.90
CA GLU A 344 -37.67 -14.70 25.63
C GLU A 344 -37.32 -13.20 25.65
N GLN A 345 -36.52 -12.77 26.64
CA GLN A 345 -36.08 -11.38 26.76
C GLN A 345 -35.13 -10.99 25.64
N PHE A 346 -34.18 -11.86 25.32
CA PHE A 346 -33.18 -11.66 24.27
C PHE A 346 -33.83 -11.56 22.88
N LEU A 347 -34.82 -12.41 22.58
CA LEU A 347 -35.57 -12.39 21.32
C LEU A 347 -36.35 -11.09 21.12
N LYS A 348 -36.77 -10.45 22.22
CA LYS A 348 -37.48 -9.16 22.19
C LYS A 348 -36.56 -7.94 22.01
N LEU A 349 -35.24 -8.09 22.11
CA LEU A 349 -34.31 -6.98 21.89
C LEU A 349 -34.56 -6.31 20.52
N PRO A 350 -34.28 -5.01 20.34
CA PRO A 350 -34.37 -4.40 19.02
C PRO A 350 -33.35 -4.99 18.04
N ASN A 351 -33.68 -5.01 16.75
CA ASN A 351 -32.70 -5.29 15.70
C ASN A 351 -31.77 -4.09 15.47
N ARG A 352 -30.61 -4.33 14.86
CA ARG A 352 -29.63 -3.29 14.53
C ARG A 352 -30.29 -2.18 13.70
N GLY A 353 -30.19 -0.94 14.19
CA GLY A 353 -30.76 0.25 13.54
C GLY A 353 -32.25 0.50 13.85
N SER A 354 -32.88 -0.34 14.68
CA SER A 354 -34.21 -0.10 15.24
C SER A 354 -34.10 0.19 16.73
N ASN A 355 -35.03 0.99 17.25
CA ASN A 355 -35.23 1.17 18.69
C ASN A 355 -36.47 0.41 19.19
N GLN A 356 -37.19 -0.27 18.28
CA GLN A 356 -38.40 -1.00 18.63
C GLN A 356 -38.09 -2.46 18.98
N PRO A 357 -38.63 -2.98 20.10
CA PRO A 357 -38.60 -4.40 20.41
C PRO A 357 -39.14 -5.25 19.26
N THR A 358 -38.63 -6.47 19.13
CA THR A 358 -39.11 -7.42 18.11
C THR A 358 -40.16 -8.34 18.72
N ASP A 359 -41.19 -8.69 17.94
CA ASP A 359 -42.15 -9.72 18.34
C ASP A 359 -41.49 -11.10 18.44
N LEU A 360 -42.01 -11.95 19.30
CA LEU A 360 -41.52 -13.32 19.45
C LEU A 360 -41.84 -14.13 18.18
N PRO A 361 -40.85 -14.82 17.58
CA PRO A 361 -41.08 -15.68 16.43
C PRO A 361 -42.07 -16.81 16.75
N GLU A 362 -42.88 -17.22 15.77
CA GLU A 362 -43.80 -18.34 15.95
C GLU A 362 -43.04 -19.63 16.27
N GLY A 363 -43.42 -20.32 17.35
CA GLY A 363 -42.81 -21.58 17.76
C GLY A 363 -41.39 -21.46 18.33
N TRP A 364 -40.98 -20.25 18.75
CA TRP A 364 -39.67 -20.01 19.35
C TRP A 364 -39.40 -20.85 20.61
N ASP A 365 -40.45 -21.25 21.32
CA ASP A 365 -40.44 -21.97 22.60
C ASP A 365 -40.30 -23.50 22.44
N LYS A 366 -40.24 -23.99 21.20
CA LYS A 366 -39.99 -25.41 20.91
C LYS A 366 -38.50 -25.72 21.06
N HIS A 367 -38.18 -26.79 21.80
CA HIS A 367 -36.84 -27.14 22.28
C HIS A 367 -35.70 -27.11 21.23
N PHE A 368 -35.98 -27.48 19.97
CA PHE A 368 -34.98 -27.47 18.87
C PHE A 368 -34.93 -26.14 18.09
N HIS A 369 -35.88 -25.23 18.32
CA HIS A 369 -36.01 -23.99 17.57
C HIS A 369 -35.47 -22.77 18.35
N THR A 370 -35.47 -22.80 19.68
CA THR A 370 -35.02 -21.67 20.52
C THR A 370 -33.59 -21.23 20.21
N GLU A 371 -32.64 -22.17 20.17
CA GLU A 371 -31.24 -21.86 19.81
C GLU A 371 -31.13 -21.24 18.41
N TRP A 372 -31.85 -21.78 17.42
CA TRP A 372 -31.85 -21.24 16.07
C TRP A 372 -32.35 -19.78 16.04
N HIS A 373 -33.43 -19.50 16.75
CA HIS A 373 -33.98 -18.15 16.86
C HIS A 373 -33.03 -17.20 17.60
N VAL A 374 -32.38 -17.65 18.67
CA VAL A 374 -31.38 -16.85 19.42
C VAL A 374 -30.18 -16.52 18.52
N ASN A 375 -29.69 -17.50 17.75
CA ASN A 375 -28.59 -17.32 16.81
C ASN A 375 -28.93 -16.34 15.69
N ALA A 376 -30.12 -16.50 15.09
CA ALA A 376 -30.62 -15.58 14.08
C ALA A 376 -30.84 -14.18 14.66
N LYS A 377 -31.38 -14.10 15.89
CA LYS A 377 -31.63 -12.84 16.58
C LYS A 377 -30.34 -12.09 16.84
N TRP A 378 -29.34 -12.76 17.43
CA TRP A 378 -28.06 -12.12 17.72
C TRP A 378 -27.45 -11.56 16.43
N LYS A 379 -27.43 -12.33 15.33
CA LYS A 379 -26.96 -11.85 14.01
C LYS A 379 -27.66 -10.58 13.53
N ASN A 380 -28.94 -10.42 13.83
CA ASN A 380 -29.74 -9.26 13.44
C ASN A 380 -29.65 -8.09 14.44
N ALA A 381 -29.25 -8.34 15.68
CA ALA A 381 -29.23 -7.35 16.76
C ALA A 381 -27.83 -6.82 17.07
N TYR A 382 -26.80 -7.68 17.03
CA TYR A 382 -25.45 -7.33 17.50
C TYR A 382 -24.92 -6.11 16.75
N LYS A 383 -24.17 -5.26 17.43
CA LYS A 383 -23.34 -4.22 16.84
C LYS A 383 -21.90 -4.50 17.22
N LEU A 384 -21.00 -4.49 16.23
CA LEU A 384 -19.57 -4.60 16.49
C LEU A 384 -19.07 -3.30 17.11
N HIS A 385 -18.37 -3.42 18.24
CA HIS A 385 -17.57 -2.32 18.77
C HIS A 385 -16.23 -2.34 18.05
N HIS A 386 -16.09 -1.41 17.10
CA HIS A 386 -14.84 -1.24 16.38
C HIS A 386 -13.77 -0.69 17.33
N PRO A 387 -12.52 -1.17 17.23
CA PRO A 387 -11.45 -0.62 18.04
C PRO A 387 -11.22 0.84 17.63
N GLU A 388 -11.11 1.71 18.63
CA GLU A 388 -10.91 3.15 18.43
C GLU A 388 -9.49 3.55 18.87
N PRO A 389 -8.94 4.64 18.30
CA PRO A 389 -7.75 5.24 18.88
C PRO A 389 -8.07 5.79 20.27
N ASP A 390 -7.04 6.10 21.06
CA ASP A 390 -7.17 6.60 22.45
C ASP A 390 -7.75 5.58 23.46
N MET A 391 -7.95 4.31 23.06
CA MET A 391 -8.36 3.24 23.98
C MET A 391 -7.18 2.55 24.67
N SER A 392 -6.08 2.37 23.94
CA SER A 392 -4.92 1.58 24.41
C SER A 392 -3.79 2.45 24.94
N PHE A 393 -3.70 3.68 24.43
CA PHE A 393 -2.69 4.69 24.73
C PHE A 393 -3.21 6.04 24.21
N SER A 394 -2.78 7.14 24.81
CA SER A 394 -3.15 8.47 24.36
C SER A 394 -2.37 8.90 23.13
N TYR A 395 -2.80 9.99 22.48
CA TYR A 395 -2.04 10.58 21.37
C TYR A 395 -0.62 10.99 21.78
N ASN A 396 -0.42 11.48 23.00
CA ASN A 396 0.91 11.89 23.48
C ASN A 396 1.83 10.70 23.81
N ASP A 397 1.25 9.52 24.08
CA ASP A 397 2.02 8.28 24.31
C ASP A 397 2.45 7.62 22.99
N TRP A 398 1.70 7.86 21.91
CA TRP A 398 1.97 7.40 20.54
C TRP A 398 3.05 8.27 19.90
#